data_AF-A0A6G3BWE1-F1
#
_entry.id   AF-A0A6G3BWE1-F1
#
_cell.length_a   1.000
_cell.length_b   1.000
_cell.length_c   1.000
_cell.angle_alpha   90.00
_cell.angle_beta   90.00
_cell.angle_gamma   90.00
#
_symmetry.space_group_name_H-M   'P 1'
#
loop_
_entity.id
_entity.type
_entity.pdbx_description
1 polymer ?
#
loop_
_entity_poly.entity_id
_entity_poly.type
_entity_poly.pdbx_seq_one_letter_code
_entity_poly.pdbx_strand_id
1 'polypeptide(L)'
;MLATATPAQAATYNVMDNCDVPWINCTEGDLWLFYNSKEIAVQGGYYKSAFTVYYSNVSDHWGTSQYQGSTLTTYRYVFGNGGNGNGQYMKNNAASVQNCARDDNYRVYYNSGYGGTSQYFAKNGPYGDCNITNLISALKNNNASSHFA
;
A
#
# COMPACT_ATOMS: atom_id res chain seq x y z
N MET A 1 47.63 5.29 3.90
CA MET A 1 46.38 5.76 3.25
C MET A 1 45.22 5.38 4.15
N LEU A 2 44.49 6.36 4.69
CA LEU A 2 43.27 6.12 5.46
C LEU A 2 42.14 5.90 4.46
N ALA A 3 41.60 4.68 4.40
CA ALA A 3 40.41 4.39 3.61
C ALA A 3 39.21 5.06 4.30
N THR A 4 38.63 6.06 3.66
CA THR A 4 37.34 6.62 4.07
C THR A 4 36.26 5.57 3.82
N ALA A 5 35.74 4.97 4.89
CA ALA A 5 34.61 4.06 4.79
C ALA A 5 33.41 4.83 4.22
N THR A 6 32.97 4.46 3.02
CA THR A 6 31.67 4.89 2.50
C THR A 6 30.58 4.17 3.29
N PRO A 7 29.55 4.89 3.78
CA PRO A 7 28.44 4.24 4.46
C PRO A 7 27.78 3.27 3.49
N ALA A 8 27.60 2.02 3.92
CA ALA A 8 26.88 1.02 3.14
C ALA A 8 25.44 1.50 2.93
N GLN A 9 25.08 1.86 1.70
CA GLN A 9 23.69 2.12 1.34
C GLN A 9 22.97 0.78 1.34
N ALA A 10 22.01 0.65 2.27
CA ALA A 10 21.02 -0.42 2.23
C ALA A 10 20.41 -0.48 0.82
N ALA A 11 20.45 -1.64 0.18
CA ALA A 11 19.77 -1.83 -1.09
C ALA A 11 18.28 -1.45 -0.91
N THR A 12 17.73 -0.69 -1.85
CA THR A 12 16.30 -0.37 -1.88
C THR A 12 15.64 -1.20 -2.96
N TYR A 13 14.56 -1.89 -2.64
CA TYR A 13 13.74 -2.58 -3.63
C TYR A 13 12.28 -2.13 -3.53
N ASN A 14 11.61 -2.11 -4.67
CA ASN A 14 10.23 -1.71 -4.77
C ASN A 14 9.36 -2.98 -4.76
N VAL A 15 8.25 -2.91 -4.04
CA VAL A 15 7.26 -3.98 -3.95
C VAL A 15 5.88 -3.45 -4.32
N MET A 16 5.06 -4.26 -4.98
CA MET A 16 3.72 -3.86 -5.43
C MET A 16 2.63 -4.43 -4.53
N ASP A 17 2.99 -5.42 -3.72
CA ASP A 17 2.18 -5.92 -2.64
C ASP A 17 3.04 -6.29 -1.43
N ASN A 18 2.41 -6.56 -0.29
CA ASN A 18 3.11 -6.93 0.94
C ASN A 18 3.42 -8.44 1.04
N CYS A 19 3.16 -9.22 -0.01
CA CYS A 19 3.57 -10.63 -0.16
C CYS A 19 4.86 -10.79 -0.98
N ASP A 20 5.23 -9.79 -1.77
CA ASP A 20 6.51 -9.69 -2.49
C ASP A 20 7.74 -9.73 -1.55
N VAL A 21 7.53 -9.66 -0.23
CA VAL A 21 8.58 -9.78 0.77
C VAL A 21 8.54 -11.14 1.49
N PRO A 22 9.65 -11.89 1.55
CA PRO A 22 9.66 -13.29 2.00
C PRO A 22 9.39 -13.50 3.50
N TRP A 23 9.16 -12.43 4.28
CA TRP A 23 8.93 -12.48 5.73
C TRP A 23 7.53 -12.04 6.16
N ILE A 24 6.65 -11.68 5.23
CA ILE A 24 5.24 -11.39 5.55
C ILE A 24 4.41 -12.59 5.11
N ASN A 25 3.67 -13.17 6.06
CA ASN A 25 2.71 -14.22 5.74
C ASN A 25 1.39 -13.58 5.32
N CYS A 26 1.06 -13.71 4.03
CA CYS A 26 -0.19 -13.21 3.50
C CYS A 26 -1.30 -14.20 3.78
N THR A 27 -2.33 -13.72 4.47
CA THR A 27 -3.43 -14.56 4.94
C THR A 27 -4.63 -14.38 4.00
N GLU A 28 -5.37 -13.28 4.10
CA GLU A 28 -6.65 -13.17 3.36
C GLU A 28 -7.06 -11.72 2.99
N GLY A 29 -6.22 -10.71 3.27
CA GLY A 29 -6.57 -9.32 2.96
C GLY A 29 -6.63 -9.02 1.46
N ASP A 30 -7.41 -8.02 1.05
CA ASP A 30 -7.49 -7.62 -0.36
C ASP A 30 -7.82 -6.12 -0.47
N LEU A 31 -6.96 -5.31 0.16
CA LEU A 31 -7.07 -3.85 0.14
C LEU A 31 -6.25 -3.26 -1.01
N TRP A 32 -6.92 -2.60 -1.96
CA TRP A 32 -6.29 -2.01 -3.13
C TRP A 32 -6.25 -0.50 -2.94
N LEU A 33 -5.07 0.09 -3.00
CA LEU A 33 -4.87 1.54 -2.99
C LEU A 33 -4.44 2.02 -4.37
N PHE A 34 -5.22 2.92 -4.95
CA PHE A 34 -5.06 3.43 -6.31
C PHE A 34 -4.40 4.81 -6.31
N TYR A 35 -3.50 5.04 -7.27
CA TYR A 35 -2.86 6.33 -7.48
C TYR A 35 -3.87 7.44 -7.81
N ASN A 36 -4.88 7.15 -8.63
CA ASN A 36 -5.89 8.15 -9.00
C ASN A 36 -7.17 8.05 -8.17
N SER A 37 -8.01 9.09 -8.27
CA SER A 37 -9.36 9.11 -7.69
C SER A 37 -10.27 8.15 -8.43
N LYS A 38 -11.38 7.72 -7.80
CA LYS A 38 -12.28 6.69 -8.32
C LYS A 38 -12.79 6.96 -9.74
N GLU A 39 -12.97 8.24 -10.09
CA GLU A 39 -13.48 8.69 -11.39
C GLU A 39 -12.50 8.40 -12.55
N ILE A 40 -11.22 8.22 -12.22
CA ILE A 40 -10.14 7.90 -13.15
C ILE A 40 -9.67 6.47 -12.93
N ALA A 41 -9.69 5.96 -11.70
CA ALA A 41 -9.15 4.65 -11.35
C ALA A 41 -9.74 3.53 -12.22
N VAL A 42 -11.04 3.56 -12.48
CA VAL A 42 -11.73 2.66 -13.42
C VAL A 42 -12.54 3.47 -14.43
N GLN A 43 -12.32 3.20 -15.71
CA GLN A 43 -13.09 3.80 -16.80
C GLN A 43 -13.43 2.75 -17.83
N GLY A 44 -14.72 2.67 -18.19
CA GLY A 44 -15.22 1.68 -19.15
C GLY A 44 -15.01 0.23 -18.70
N GLY A 45 -14.98 -0.04 -17.39
CA GLY A 45 -14.74 -1.38 -16.84
C GLY A 45 -13.26 -1.78 -16.75
N TYR A 46 -12.33 -0.91 -17.13
CA TYR A 46 -10.89 -1.18 -17.08
C TYR A 46 -10.20 -0.31 -16.05
N TYR A 47 -9.27 -0.89 -15.30
CA TYR A 47 -8.34 -0.14 -14.47
C TYR A 47 -7.47 0.77 -15.36
N LYS A 48 -7.52 2.08 -15.11
CA LYS A 48 -6.62 3.07 -15.74
C LYS A 48 -5.56 3.58 -14.78
N SER A 49 -5.77 3.40 -13.48
CA SER A 49 -4.80 3.73 -12.43
C SER A 49 -3.96 2.51 -12.09
N ALA A 50 -2.69 2.75 -11.79
CA ALA A 50 -1.85 1.82 -11.07
C ALA A 50 -2.36 1.67 -9.62
N PHE A 51 -2.07 0.52 -9.01
CA PHE A 51 -2.50 0.20 -7.65
C PHE A 51 -1.48 -0.67 -6.90
N THR A 52 -1.55 -0.62 -5.57
CA THR A 52 -0.82 -1.49 -4.64
C THR A 52 -1.84 -2.31 -3.86
N VAL A 53 -1.54 -3.59 -3.59
CA VAL A 53 -2.46 -4.49 -2.87
C VAL A 53 -1.87 -4.86 -1.50
N TYR A 54 -2.71 -4.86 -0.47
CA TYR A 54 -2.34 -5.27 0.88
C TYR A 54 -3.19 -6.44 1.36
N TYR A 55 -2.49 -7.50 1.77
CA TYR A 55 -3.05 -8.77 2.23
C TYR A 55 -2.97 -8.95 3.76
N SER A 56 -2.46 -7.94 4.47
CA SER A 56 -2.31 -7.94 5.92
C SER A 56 -2.21 -6.51 6.47
N ASN A 57 -1.92 -6.40 7.77
CA ASN A 57 -1.63 -5.13 8.42
C ASN A 57 -0.29 -4.56 7.95
N VAL A 58 -0.31 -3.33 7.45
CA VAL A 58 0.86 -2.59 6.99
C VAL A 58 1.01 -1.33 7.83
N SER A 59 1.87 -1.41 8.83
CA SER A 59 2.13 -0.30 9.78
C SER A 59 2.83 0.86 9.12
N ASP A 60 3.46 0.64 7.97
CA ASP A 60 4.05 1.71 7.19
C ASP A 60 4.15 1.32 5.71
N HIS A 61 3.75 2.22 4.81
CA HIS A 61 3.90 2.06 3.36
C HIS A 61 5.34 2.29 2.86
N TRP A 62 6.31 2.25 3.76
CA TRP A 62 7.73 1.94 3.52
C TRP A 62 8.23 0.99 4.62
N GLY A 63 9.41 0.42 4.49
CA GLY A 63 9.96 -0.34 5.61
C GLY A 63 11.38 -0.80 5.39
N THR A 64 11.89 -1.55 6.37
CA THR A 64 13.20 -2.20 6.30
C THR A 64 13.03 -3.68 6.60
N SER A 65 13.80 -4.54 5.92
CA SER A 65 13.83 -5.97 6.20
C SER A 65 14.24 -6.20 7.66
N GLN A 66 13.54 -7.11 8.34
CA GLN A 66 13.77 -7.41 9.76
C GLN A 66 14.65 -8.65 9.99
N TYR A 67 15.26 -9.21 8.95
CA TYR A 67 15.97 -10.49 9.09
C TYR A 67 17.22 -10.33 9.95
N GLN A 68 17.20 -10.94 11.14
CA GLN A 68 18.36 -10.99 12.04
C GLN A 68 19.54 -11.66 11.32
N GLY A 69 20.57 -10.86 11.03
CA GLY A 69 21.81 -11.33 10.41
C GLY A 69 21.95 -11.04 8.90
N SER A 70 20.95 -10.46 8.22
CA SER A 70 21.13 -9.95 6.85
C SER A 70 21.41 -8.45 6.83
N THR A 71 21.97 -7.96 5.72
CA THR A 71 22.00 -6.52 5.42
C THR A 71 20.57 -5.96 5.52
N LEU A 72 20.41 -4.84 6.22
CA LEU A 72 19.14 -4.13 6.32
C LEU A 72 18.79 -3.65 4.91
N THR A 73 17.71 -4.16 4.32
CA THR A 73 17.27 -3.80 2.97
C THR A 73 16.02 -2.94 3.12
N THR A 74 16.03 -1.73 2.55
CA THR A 74 14.85 -0.86 2.60
C THR A 74 13.88 -1.31 1.51
N TYR A 75 12.59 -1.41 1.82
CA TYR A 75 11.56 -1.64 0.81
C TYR A 75 10.60 -0.47 0.75
N ARG A 76 10.07 -0.22 -0.44
CA ARG A 76 9.07 0.81 -0.69
C ARG A 76 7.93 0.21 -1.49
N TYR A 77 6.71 0.44 -1.02
CA TYR A 77 5.56 0.12 -1.85
C TYR A 77 5.49 1.10 -3.03
N VAL A 78 5.25 0.56 -4.21
CA VAL A 78 4.98 1.34 -5.43
C VAL A 78 3.63 0.95 -5.99
N PHE A 79 2.98 1.87 -6.69
CA PHE A 79 1.83 1.52 -7.50
C PHE A 79 2.31 0.68 -8.69
N GLY A 80 1.72 -0.51 -8.83
CA GLY A 80 2.03 -1.49 -9.86
C GLY A 80 0.90 -1.69 -10.86
N ASN A 81 0.99 -2.80 -11.59
CA ASN A 81 -0.05 -3.29 -12.51
C ASN A 81 -0.35 -2.38 -13.72
N GLY A 82 0.58 -1.49 -14.08
CA GLY A 82 0.43 -0.60 -15.24
C GLY A 82 -0.56 0.54 -15.00
N GLY A 83 -0.83 1.34 -16.05
CA GLY A 83 -1.71 2.51 -15.94
C GLY A 83 -1.04 3.74 -15.33
N ASN A 84 -1.86 4.74 -15.01
CA ASN A 84 -1.44 6.02 -14.50
C ASN A 84 -0.84 5.88 -13.09
N GLY A 85 0.34 6.46 -12.88
CA GLY A 85 1.06 6.36 -11.62
C GLY A 85 1.90 5.11 -11.43
N ASN A 86 2.00 4.24 -12.44
CA ASN A 86 2.83 3.04 -12.35
C ASN A 86 4.29 3.38 -12.01
N GLY A 87 4.87 2.68 -11.04
CA GLY A 87 6.21 2.91 -10.50
C GLY A 87 6.34 4.08 -9.52
N GLN A 88 5.29 4.88 -9.30
CA GLN A 88 5.30 5.92 -8.27
C GLN A 88 5.26 5.29 -6.88
N TYR A 89 5.91 5.92 -5.91
CA TYR A 89 5.84 5.48 -4.51
C TYR A 89 4.41 5.59 -3.99
N MET A 90 3.99 4.58 -3.26
CA MET A 90 2.62 4.47 -2.76
C MET A 90 2.36 5.49 -1.65
N LYS A 91 3.26 5.55 -0.65
CA LYS A 91 3.09 6.38 0.55
C LYS A 91 2.81 7.82 0.17
N ASN A 92 1.75 8.39 0.74
CA ASN A 92 1.28 9.75 0.48
C ASN A 92 0.90 10.04 -0.99
N ASN A 93 0.52 9.03 -1.77
CA ASN A 93 0.15 9.24 -3.17
C ASN A 93 -1.13 8.50 -3.59
N ALA A 94 -1.78 7.75 -2.69
CA ALA A 94 -3.03 7.10 -3.04
C ALA A 94 -4.21 8.07 -2.95
N ALA A 95 -5.18 7.93 -3.84
CA ALA A 95 -6.35 8.80 -3.93
C ALA A 95 -7.70 8.07 -3.82
N SER A 96 -7.75 6.77 -4.12
CA SER A 96 -8.93 5.94 -3.87
C SER A 96 -8.56 4.55 -3.39
N VAL A 97 -9.56 3.86 -2.83
CA VAL A 97 -9.43 2.58 -2.16
C VAL A 97 -10.51 1.64 -2.67
N GLN A 98 -10.19 0.36 -2.79
CA GLN A 98 -11.17 -0.72 -2.95
C GLN A 98 -10.83 -1.79 -1.93
N ASN A 99 -11.77 -2.12 -1.06
CA ASN A 99 -11.63 -3.29 -0.20
C ASN A 99 -12.40 -4.46 -0.83
N CYS A 100 -11.66 -5.40 -1.39
CA CYS A 100 -12.19 -6.63 -1.94
C CYS A 100 -12.16 -7.80 -0.96
N ALA A 101 -11.65 -7.60 0.26
CA ALA A 101 -11.52 -8.67 1.24
C ALA A 101 -12.91 -9.23 1.58
N ARG A 102 -13.01 -10.56 1.65
CA ARG A 102 -14.26 -11.27 1.91
C ARG A 102 -14.71 -11.15 3.37
N ASP A 103 -13.74 -11.26 4.26
CA ASP A 103 -14.00 -11.46 5.68
C ASP A 103 -13.56 -10.27 6.55
N ASP A 104 -12.67 -9.42 6.02
CA ASP A 104 -12.03 -8.34 6.76
C ASP A 104 -12.37 -6.94 6.27
N ASN A 105 -12.66 -6.04 7.21
CA ASN A 105 -12.70 -4.62 6.90
C ASN A 105 -11.28 -4.06 6.97
N TYR A 106 -11.11 -2.87 6.41
CA TYR A 106 -9.85 -2.17 6.46
C TYR A 106 -10.02 -0.74 6.96
N ARG A 107 -8.93 -0.20 7.47
CA ARG A 107 -8.81 1.23 7.78
C ARG A 107 -7.48 1.75 7.26
N VAL A 108 -7.54 2.89 6.60
CA VAL A 108 -6.37 3.61 6.07
C VAL A 108 -6.13 4.84 6.92
N TYR A 109 -4.86 5.14 7.19
CA TYR A 109 -4.44 6.18 8.12
C TYR A 109 -3.50 7.18 7.46
N TYR A 110 -3.54 8.41 7.99
CA TYR A 110 -2.65 9.49 7.60
C TYR A 110 -1.20 9.21 7.98
N ASN A 111 -0.95 8.74 9.20
CA ASN A 111 0.40 8.47 9.69
C ASN A 111 0.76 6.98 9.61
N SER A 112 2.06 6.71 9.62
CA SER A 112 2.60 5.41 9.97
C SER A 112 2.13 4.99 11.38
N GLY A 113 2.17 3.69 11.66
CA GLY A 113 1.79 3.13 12.96
C GLY A 113 0.29 3.24 13.27
N TYR A 114 -0.57 3.31 12.24
CA TYR A 114 -2.02 3.41 12.38
C TYR A 114 -2.49 4.67 13.14
N GLY A 115 -1.74 5.76 12.99
CA GLY A 115 -1.99 7.01 13.71
C GLY A 115 -2.74 8.08 12.90
N GLY A 116 -3.38 9.00 13.62
CA GLY A 116 -3.98 10.21 13.05
C GLY A 116 -5.34 9.99 12.38
N THR A 117 -5.70 10.92 11.48
CA THR A 117 -6.94 10.85 10.69
C THR A 117 -7.01 9.52 9.96
N SER A 118 -8.20 8.92 9.92
CA SER A 118 -8.41 7.61 9.30
C SER A 118 -9.75 7.52 8.60
N GLN A 119 -9.86 6.56 7.69
CA GLN A 119 -11.08 6.22 6.99
C GLN A 119 -11.25 4.71 7.00
N TYR A 120 -12.44 4.27 7.41
CA TYR A 120 -12.84 2.87 7.43
C TYR A 120 -13.45 2.47 6.08
N PHE A 121 -13.16 1.25 5.65
CA PHE A 121 -13.63 0.61 4.44
C PHE A 121 -14.16 -0.77 4.80
N ALA A 122 -15.49 -0.94 4.75
CA ALA A 122 -16.11 -2.22 4.98
C ALA A 122 -15.59 -3.27 3.99
N LYS A 123 -15.62 -4.54 4.41
CA LYS A 123 -15.38 -5.69 3.54
C LYS A 123 -16.35 -5.74 2.37
N ASN A 124 -16.05 -6.58 1.38
CA ASN A 124 -16.94 -6.73 0.23
C ASN A 124 -18.35 -7.16 0.68
N GLY A 125 -19.37 -6.69 -0.06
CA GLY A 125 -20.75 -7.01 0.27
C GLY A 125 -21.08 -8.49 0.01
N PRO A 126 -22.24 -8.99 0.45
CA PRO A 126 -22.66 -10.39 0.25
C PRO A 126 -22.73 -10.82 -1.23
N TYR A 127 -22.75 -9.87 -2.16
CA TYR A 127 -22.74 -10.10 -3.61
C TYR A 127 -21.34 -10.02 -4.24
N GLY A 128 -20.29 -9.83 -3.45
CA GLY A 128 -18.90 -9.73 -3.94
C GLY A 128 -18.57 -8.37 -4.57
N ASP A 129 -19.39 -7.34 -4.37
CA ASP A 129 -19.18 -6.03 -4.96
C ASP A 129 -17.98 -5.32 -4.31
N CYS A 130 -16.87 -5.26 -5.04
CA CYS A 130 -15.70 -4.49 -4.65
C CYS A 130 -15.81 -3.03 -5.13
N ASN A 131 -16.38 -2.17 -4.30
CA ASN A 131 -16.59 -0.77 -4.67
C ASN A 131 -15.34 0.09 -4.45
N ILE A 132 -14.93 0.84 -5.47
CA ILE A 132 -13.90 1.86 -5.34
C ILE A 132 -14.50 3.13 -4.72
N THR A 133 -13.86 3.62 -3.66
CA THR A 133 -14.24 4.83 -2.94
C THR A 133 -13.07 5.81 -2.87
N ASN A 134 -13.34 7.10 -3.04
CA ASN A 134 -12.32 8.13 -2.83
C ASN A 134 -11.87 8.16 -1.36
N LEU A 135 -10.58 8.36 -1.15
CA LEU A 135 -10.08 8.78 0.15
C LEU A 135 -10.67 10.15 0.49
N ILE A 136 -11.02 10.37 1.76
CA ILE A 136 -11.37 11.70 2.25
C ILE A 136 -10.22 12.67 1.99
N SER A 137 -10.52 13.97 1.90
CA SER A 137 -9.55 15.01 1.53
C SER A 137 -8.27 14.97 2.37
N ALA A 138 -8.37 14.62 3.65
CA ALA A 138 -7.22 14.50 4.55
C ALA A 138 -6.29 13.33 4.22
N LEU A 139 -6.78 12.25 3.61
CA LEU A 139 -5.99 11.05 3.32
C LEU A 139 -5.56 10.93 1.85
N LYS A 140 -6.25 11.65 0.97
CA LYS A 140 -5.88 11.74 -0.44
C LYS A 140 -4.46 12.30 -0.56
N ASN A 141 -3.57 11.52 -1.16
CA ASN A 141 -2.14 11.83 -1.27
C ASN A 141 -1.45 12.10 0.08
N ASN A 142 -1.93 11.50 1.17
CA ASN A 142 -1.37 11.68 2.51
C ASN A 142 -1.53 10.43 3.39
N ASN A 143 -1.71 9.25 2.79
CA ASN A 143 -1.90 7.98 3.52
C ASN A 143 -0.58 7.22 3.67
N ALA A 144 -0.38 6.62 4.85
CA ALA A 144 0.90 6.04 5.25
C ALA A 144 0.83 4.65 5.89
N SER A 145 -0.35 4.19 6.33
CA SER A 145 -0.51 2.85 6.88
C SER A 145 -1.94 2.34 6.70
N SER A 146 -2.13 1.03 6.81
CA SER A 146 -3.45 0.39 6.75
C SER A 146 -3.50 -0.92 7.55
N HIS A 147 -4.64 -1.23 8.16
CA HIS A 147 -4.83 -2.47 8.91
C HIS A 147 -6.25 -3.01 8.79
N PHE A 148 -6.42 -4.28 9.14
CA PHE A 148 -7.71 -4.91 9.42
C PHE A 148 -8.48 -4.16 10.52
N ALA A 149 -9.79 -4.00 10.36
CA ALA A 149 -10.63 -3.14 11.18
C ALA A 149 -11.98 -3.76 11.61
#